data_AF-A0A9W8LJ53-F1
#
_entry.id   AF-A0A9W8LJ53-F1
#
_cell.length_a   1.000
_cell.length_b   1.000
_cell.length_c   1.000
_cell.angle_alpha   90.00
_cell.angle_beta   90.00
_cell.angle_gamma   90.00
#
_symmetry.space_group_name_H-M   'P 1'
#
loop_
_entity.id
_entity.type
_entity.pdbx_description
1 polymer ?
#
loop_
_entity_poly.entity_id
_entity_poly.type
_entity_poly.pdbx_seq_one_letter_code
_entity_poly.pdbx_strand_id
1 'polypeptide(L)'
;MTTPIDLQALLKRIEKATTRLEELAAKRAEEQAGGSSSGDVDSKAGREYAAVILPLVAKFAGCSAKIGGLVGEQAQAVQRLAEAQHAFILLSARAKSPDAARLPQLLAPQQAEIQRAIELKDGNRPSEFFDNLSAVAESVSAFGWVVVEKTPVPYVAEARDSAEFYTNRVLKAWREKDPNQVEWVKALLSLLRELAAYVKQFYTTGLTWNPNGVDAELPAGAAAGSTGSAAAPPPPPPPPPMPSAAQLDALGTGSSASAGGDSRGALFAALNKGSEVTSGLRKVDKDQMTHKNPALRASGVVKGGSEAAPAAPAAPAAAAPAAKTQRPAKLELQNDKWVVENYGTEHLTIEATLTKQTVYMYNCKGTTLDIKGKLNGVAIDSCQKCGVVFDTLVAQCEIVNCKSVQVQTRETVPSILIDRTDGAHIFLSEPARDAVQITTAKASEVNVSFPYTTDRPEDDNFVEHPVPEQLQTIVKDGKLVTTVLEHAG
;
A
#
# COMPACT_ATOMS: atom_id res chain seq x y z
N MET A 1 -57.01 36.68 -8.50
CA MET A 1 -57.79 35.55 -7.96
C MET A 1 -56.88 34.32 -7.95
N THR A 2 -56.13 34.13 -6.87
CA THR A 2 -55.27 32.96 -6.66
C THR A 2 -56.10 31.91 -5.91
N THR A 3 -56.28 30.75 -6.52
CA THR A 3 -57.05 29.63 -5.99
C THR A 3 -56.45 29.11 -4.69
N PRO A 4 -57.27 28.73 -3.69
CA PRO A 4 -56.78 28.08 -2.48
C PRO A 4 -56.14 26.75 -2.86
N ILE A 5 -54.83 26.63 -2.64
CA ILE A 5 -54.10 25.37 -2.77
C ILE A 5 -54.75 24.39 -1.79
N ASP A 6 -55.33 23.32 -2.33
CA ASP A 6 -56.08 22.31 -1.60
C ASP A 6 -55.16 21.62 -0.56
N LEU A 7 -55.23 22.09 0.68
CA LEU A 7 -54.46 21.57 1.81
C LEU A 7 -54.68 20.07 2.01
N GLN A 8 -55.86 19.55 1.63
CA GLN A 8 -56.16 18.12 1.74
C GLN A 8 -55.37 17.29 0.72
N ALA A 9 -55.15 17.82 -0.48
CA ALA A 9 -54.30 17.17 -1.48
C ALA A 9 -52.83 17.13 -1.03
N LEU A 10 -52.38 18.15 -0.30
CA LEU A 10 -51.02 18.24 0.23
C LEU A 10 -50.82 17.28 1.41
N LEU A 11 -51.79 17.21 2.33
CA LEU A 11 -51.83 16.23 3.42
C LEU A 11 -51.80 14.78 2.91
N LYS A 12 -52.64 14.43 1.93
CA LYS A 12 -52.65 13.09 1.33
C LYS A 12 -51.31 12.72 0.67
N ARG A 13 -50.62 13.70 0.08
CA ARG A 13 -49.29 13.47 -0.52
C ARG A 13 -48.22 13.23 0.54
N ILE A 14 -48.30 13.94 1.68
CA ILE A 14 -47.39 13.75 2.81
C ILE A 14 -47.64 12.39 3.45
N GLU A 15 -48.89 12.04 3.75
CA GLU A 15 -49.25 10.72 4.31
C GLU A 15 -48.74 9.58 3.42
N LYS A 16 -48.94 9.67 2.09
CA LYS A 16 -48.44 8.68 1.13
C LYS A 16 -46.90 8.62 1.10
N ALA A 17 -46.22 9.74 1.29
CA ALA A 17 -44.76 9.77 1.38
C ALA A 17 -44.26 9.13 2.68
N THR A 18 -44.97 9.36 3.79
CA THR A 18 -44.68 8.75 5.09
C THR A 18 -44.88 7.24 5.06
N THR A 19 -46.00 6.74 4.49
CA THR A 19 -46.24 5.30 4.34
C THR A 19 -45.16 4.64 3.49
N ARG A 20 -44.72 5.30 2.41
CA ARG A 20 -43.64 4.79 1.56
C ARG A 20 -42.28 4.78 2.28
N LEU A 21 -42.03 5.77 3.15
CA LEU A 21 -40.83 5.81 3.99
C LEU A 21 -40.86 4.74 5.06
N GLU A 22 -42.03 4.46 5.64
CA GLU A 22 -42.24 3.38 6.62
C GLU A 22 -42.09 2.00 5.97
N GLU A 23 -42.62 1.79 4.76
CA GLU A 23 -42.39 0.55 3.99
C GLU A 23 -40.91 0.34 3.63
N LEU A 24 -40.20 1.42 3.29
CA LEU A 24 -38.76 1.37 3.03
C LEU A 24 -37.96 1.10 4.30
N ALA A 25 -38.37 1.68 5.43
CA ALA A 25 -37.76 1.42 6.73
C ALA A 25 -38.03 -0.02 7.21
N ALA A 26 -39.23 -0.55 6.97
CA ALA A 26 -39.60 -1.93 7.27
C ALA A 26 -38.78 -2.92 6.42
N LYS A 27 -38.61 -2.67 5.11
CA LYS A 27 -37.71 -3.48 4.26
C LYS A 27 -36.26 -3.44 4.74
N ARG A 28 -35.78 -2.27 5.18
CA ARG A 28 -34.43 -2.12 5.74
C ARG A 28 -34.28 -2.82 7.09
N ALA A 29 -35.35 -2.84 7.88
CA ALA A 29 -35.42 -3.57 9.14
C ALA A 29 -35.51 -5.09 8.89
N GLU A 30 -36.18 -5.56 7.83
CA GLU A 30 -36.18 -6.97 7.41
C GLU A 30 -34.81 -7.40 6.88
N GLU A 31 -34.10 -6.54 6.13
CA GLU A 31 -32.70 -6.75 5.72
C GLU A 31 -31.73 -6.76 6.90
N GLN A 32 -32.06 -6.09 8.02
CA GLN A 32 -31.26 -6.09 9.26
C GLN A 32 -31.69 -7.16 10.28
N ALA A 33 -32.94 -7.61 10.25
CA ALA A 33 -33.51 -8.63 11.14
C ALA A 33 -33.30 -10.06 10.61
N GLY A 34 -33.07 -10.21 9.31
CA GLY A 34 -32.42 -11.40 8.76
C GLY A 34 -30.94 -11.37 9.14
N GLY A 35 -30.60 -11.92 10.31
CA GLY A 35 -29.22 -12.13 10.74
C GLY A 35 -28.47 -13.03 9.75
N SER A 36 -27.99 -12.45 8.66
CA SER A 36 -27.12 -13.09 7.70
C SER A 36 -25.77 -13.32 8.38
N SER A 37 -25.47 -14.56 8.75
CA SER A 37 -24.11 -14.96 9.11
C SER A 37 -23.13 -14.46 8.03
N SER A 38 -21.88 -14.12 8.40
CA SER A 38 -20.86 -13.68 7.43
C SER A 38 -20.72 -14.67 6.25
N GLY A 39 -20.92 -15.96 6.52
CA GLY A 39 -20.91 -17.01 5.51
C GLY A 39 -21.98 -16.86 4.41
N ASP A 40 -23.13 -16.23 4.67
CA ASP A 40 -24.18 -16.03 3.67
C ASP A 40 -23.90 -14.80 2.77
N VAL A 41 -23.26 -13.76 3.30
CA VAL A 41 -22.76 -12.61 2.52
C VAL A 41 -21.61 -13.03 1.61
N ASP A 42 -20.64 -13.80 2.12
CA ASP A 42 -19.50 -14.26 1.32
C ASP A 42 -19.93 -15.33 0.28
N SER A 43 -20.94 -16.16 0.60
CA SER A 43 -21.55 -17.08 -0.38
C SER A 43 -22.28 -16.33 -1.49
N LYS A 44 -22.94 -15.22 -1.18
CA LYS A 44 -23.53 -14.31 -2.17
C LYS A 44 -22.47 -13.62 -3.02
N ALA A 45 -21.36 -13.17 -2.41
CA ALA A 45 -20.24 -12.56 -3.12
C ALA A 45 -19.65 -13.52 -4.17
N GLY A 46 -19.37 -14.78 -3.78
CA GLY A 46 -18.91 -15.79 -4.73
C GLY A 46 -19.87 -16.01 -5.91
N ARG A 47 -21.18 -16.13 -5.65
CA ARG A 47 -22.20 -16.25 -6.72
C ARG A 47 -22.24 -15.03 -7.64
N GLU A 48 -22.17 -13.83 -7.09
CA GLU A 48 -22.17 -12.60 -7.88
C GLU A 48 -20.91 -12.47 -8.74
N TYR A 49 -19.74 -12.85 -8.20
CA TYR A 49 -18.50 -12.90 -8.97
C TYR A 49 -18.63 -13.84 -10.18
N ALA A 50 -19.21 -15.02 -9.98
CA ALA A 50 -19.47 -15.96 -11.07
C ALA A 50 -20.49 -15.43 -12.10
N ALA A 51 -21.49 -14.67 -11.66
CA ALA A 51 -22.55 -14.13 -12.51
C ALA A 51 -22.13 -12.89 -13.32
N VAL A 52 -21.22 -12.07 -12.78
CA VAL A 52 -20.84 -10.78 -13.38
C VAL A 52 -19.42 -10.81 -13.92
N ILE A 53 -18.43 -11.23 -13.13
CA ILE A 53 -17.03 -11.10 -13.49
C ILE A 53 -16.61 -12.19 -14.50
N LEU A 54 -16.95 -13.46 -14.25
CA LEU A 54 -16.55 -14.55 -15.17
C LEU A 54 -17.08 -14.35 -16.61
N PRO A 55 -18.35 -13.93 -16.84
CA PRO A 55 -18.82 -13.64 -18.20
C PRO A 55 -18.11 -12.46 -18.87
N LEU A 56 -17.71 -11.43 -18.12
CA LEU A 56 -16.95 -10.30 -18.65
C LEU A 56 -15.54 -10.73 -19.06
N VAL A 57 -14.90 -11.58 -18.26
CA VAL A 57 -13.60 -12.18 -18.60
C VAL A 57 -13.73 -13.07 -19.82
N ALA A 58 -14.77 -13.89 -19.92
CA ALA A 58 -15.05 -14.71 -21.11
C ALA A 58 -15.29 -13.85 -22.36
N LYS A 59 -16.01 -12.73 -22.24
CA LYS A 59 -16.19 -11.76 -23.32
C LYS A 59 -14.86 -11.15 -23.76
N PHE A 60 -14.02 -10.73 -22.80
CA PHE A 60 -12.69 -10.20 -23.06
C PHE A 60 -11.79 -11.24 -23.75
N ALA A 61 -11.79 -12.49 -23.28
CA ALA A 61 -11.07 -13.59 -23.91
C ALA A 61 -11.58 -13.86 -25.34
N GLY A 62 -12.90 -13.80 -25.56
CA GLY A 62 -13.50 -13.91 -26.89
C GLY A 62 -13.09 -12.79 -27.84
N CYS A 63 -13.01 -11.53 -27.38
CA CYS A 63 -12.46 -10.43 -28.17
C CYS A 63 -10.96 -10.63 -28.45
N SER A 64 -10.20 -11.10 -27.47
CA SER A 64 -8.76 -11.35 -27.59
C SER A 64 -8.45 -12.46 -28.59
N ALA A 65 -9.28 -13.51 -28.63
CA ALA A 65 -9.17 -14.60 -29.58
C ALA A 65 -9.40 -14.16 -31.03
N LYS A 66 -10.24 -13.14 -31.26
CA LYS A 66 -10.44 -12.55 -32.60
C LYS A 66 -9.22 -11.79 -33.11
N ILE A 67 -8.46 -11.17 -32.20
CA ILE A 67 -7.16 -10.55 -32.53
C ILE A 67 -6.10 -11.64 -32.75
N GLY A 68 -6.11 -12.66 -31.90
CA GLY A 68 -5.25 -13.83 -32.02
C GLY A 68 -3.83 -13.63 -31.47
N GLY A 69 -2.95 -14.58 -31.76
CA GLY A 69 -1.54 -14.57 -31.34
C GLY A 69 -1.36 -14.40 -29.82
N LEU A 70 -0.37 -13.60 -29.45
CA LEU A 70 0.00 -13.33 -28.05
C LEU A 70 -1.13 -12.68 -27.24
N VAL A 71 -2.00 -11.88 -27.88
CA VAL A 71 -3.13 -11.23 -27.21
C VAL A 71 -4.14 -12.28 -26.73
N GLY A 72 -4.42 -13.28 -27.58
CA GLY A 72 -5.26 -14.43 -27.21
C GLY A 72 -4.67 -15.28 -26.09
N GLU A 73 -3.36 -15.57 -26.17
CA GLU A 73 -2.65 -16.36 -25.15
C GLU A 73 -2.65 -15.66 -23.78
N GLN A 74 -2.36 -14.36 -23.76
CA GLN A 74 -2.36 -13.57 -22.53
C GLN A 74 -3.77 -13.48 -21.91
N ALA A 75 -4.82 -13.40 -22.73
CA ALA A 75 -6.19 -13.39 -22.24
C ALA A 75 -6.62 -14.72 -21.59
N GLN A 76 -6.05 -15.86 -22.01
CA GLN A 76 -6.28 -17.14 -21.32
C GLN A 76 -5.69 -17.14 -19.91
N ALA A 77 -4.57 -16.45 -19.69
CA ALA A 77 -4.02 -16.26 -18.35
C ALA A 77 -4.98 -15.44 -17.47
N VAL A 78 -5.58 -14.38 -18.01
CA VAL A 78 -6.62 -13.59 -17.31
C VAL A 78 -7.85 -14.45 -16.98
N GLN A 79 -8.23 -15.37 -17.87
CA GLN A 79 -9.34 -16.29 -17.62
C GLN A 79 -9.05 -17.22 -16.42
N ARG A 80 -7.88 -17.87 -16.42
CA ARG A 80 -7.46 -18.72 -15.30
C ARG A 80 -7.27 -17.94 -14.01
N LEU A 81 -6.80 -16.69 -14.10
CA LEU A 81 -6.69 -15.77 -12.96
C LEU A 81 -8.05 -15.49 -12.32
N ALA A 82 -9.07 -15.21 -13.12
CA ALA A 82 -10.42 -14.95 -12.62
C ALA A 82 -11.06 -16.20 -12.00
N GLU A 83 -10.84 -17.38 -12.59
CA GLU A 83 -11.28 -18.65 -12.02
C GLU A 83 -10.58 -18.94 -10.68
N ALA A 84 -9.28 -18.69 -10.58
CA ALA A 84 -8.52 -18.79 -9.33
C ALA A 84 -9.01 -17.79 -8.28
N GLN A 85 -9.34 -16.55 -8.67
CA GLN A 85 -9.93 -15.56 -7.76
C GLN A 85 -11.28 -16.00 -7.24
N HIS A 86 -12.14 -16.52 -8.12
CA HIS A 86 -13.45 -17.03 -7.72
C HIS A 86 -13.32 -18.18 -6.70
N ALA A 87 -12.41 -19.13 -6.96
CA ALA A 87 -12.13 -20.22 -6.02
C ALA A 87 -11.61 -19.71 -4.66
N PHE A 88 -10.80 -18.65 -4.67
CA PHE A 88 -10.27 -18.01 -3.46
C PHE A 88 -11.35 -17.27 -2.67
N ILE A 89 -12.25 -16.55 -3.34
CA ILE A 89 -13.42 -15.89 -2.73
C ILE A 89 -14.34 -16.93 -2.07
N LEU A 90 -14.62 -18.04 -2.76
CA LEU A 90 -15.40 -19.14 -2.18
C LEU A 90 -14.68 -19.82 -1.01
N LEU A 91 -13.34 -19.78 -0.98
CA LEU A 91 -12.55 -20.27 0.15
C LEU A 91 -12.68 -19.34 1.35
N SER A 92 -12.57 -18.02 1.16
CA SER A 92 -12.70 -17.07 2.27
C SER A 92 -14.07 -17.12 2.93
N ALA A 93 -15.12 -17.43 2.17
CA ALA A 93 -16.48 -17.63 2.66
C ALA A 93 -16.64 -18.80 3.66
N ARG A 94 -15.80 -19.84 3.53
CA ARG A 94 -15.90 -21.08 4.32
C ARG A 94 -14.78 -21.24 5.34
N ALA A 95 -13.69 -20.49 5.20
CA ALA A 95 -12.48 -20.67 5.98
C ALA A 95 -12.22 -19.50 6.93
N LYS A 96 -11.53 -19.80 8.03
CA LYS A 96 -10.91 -18.78 8.89
C LYS A 96 -9.75 -18.11 8.16
N SER A 97 -9.43 -16.88 8.58
CA SER A 97 -8.27 -16.17 8.06
C SER A 97 -7.01 -17.04 8.24
N PRO A 98 -6.30 -17.38 7.16
CA PRO A 98 -5.07 -18.14 7.22
C PRO A 98 -3.98 -17.30 7.90
N ASP A 99 -2.98 -17.99 8.45
CA ASP A 99 -1.77 -17.33 8.94
C ASP A 99 -0.92 -16.77 7.78
N ALA A 100 0.09 -15.98 8.14
CA ALA A 100 0.99 -15.33 7.18
C ALA A 100 1.83 -16.31 6.35
N ALA A 101 1.99 -17.58 6.79
CA ALA A 101 2.72 -18.60 6.05
C ALA A 101 1.82 -19.31 5.02
N ARG A 102 0.53 -19.45 5.33
CA ARG A 102 -0.45 -20.17 4.50
C ARG A 102 -1.09 -19.28 3.43
N LEU A 103 -1.32 -18.00 3.72
CA LEU A 103 -1.94 -17.07 2.77
C LEU A 103 -1.22 -17.01 1.40
N PRO A 104 0.13 -16.91 1.31
CA PRO A 104 0.82 -16.93 0.03
C PRO A 104 0.61 -18.23 -0.77
N GLN A 105 0.48 -19.36 -0.09
CA GLN A 105 0.26 -20.66 -0.74
C GLN A 105 -1.13 -20.75 -1.36
N LEU A 106 -2.14 -20.18 -0.69
CA LEU A 106 -3.51 -20.12 -1.20
C LEU A 106 -3.66 -19.17 -2.40
N LEU A 107 -2.82 -18.12 -2.45
CA LEU A 107 -2.79 -17.16 -3.55
C LEU A 107 -1.89 -17.59 -4.73
N ALA A 108 -1.07 -18.63 -4.56
CA ALA A 108 -0.13 -19.08 -5.57
C ALA A 108 -0.76 -19.32 -6.97
N PRO A 109 -1.98 -19.90 -7.10
CA PRO A 109 -2.63 -20.03 -8.40
C PRO A 109 -2.92 -18.70 -9.10
N GLN A 110 -3.32 -17.66 -8.36
CA GLN A 110 -3.48 -16.31 -8.93
C GLN A 110 -2.15 -15.72 -9.33
N GLN A 111 -1.17 -15.79 -8.44
CA GLN A 111 0.15 -15.18 -8.66
C GLN A 111 0.84 -15.78 -9.88
N ALA A 112 0.70 -17.08 -10.10
CA ALA A 112 1.21 -17.75 -11.30
C ALA A 112 0.61 -17.18 -12.60
N GLU A 113 -0.69 -16.90 -12.64
CA GLU A 113 -1.33 -16.34 -13.83
C GLU A 113 -1.05 -14.84 -14.03
N ILE A 114 -0.95 -14.06 -12.93
CA ILE A 114 -0.49 -12.67 -12.98
C ILE A 114 0.91 -12.61 -13.59
N GLN A 115 1.84 -13.41 -13.05
CA GLN A 115 3.22 -13.46 -13.51
C GLN A 115 3.31 -13.92 -14.96
N ARG A 116 2.54 -14.93 -15.36
CA ARG A 116 2.47 -15.38 -16.77
C ARG A 116 2.03 -14.25 -17.71
N ALA A 117 1.01 -13.46 -17.34
CA ALA A 117 0.56 -12.35 -18.17
C ALA A 117 1.64 -11.25 -18.31
N ILE A 118 2.41 -11.00 -17.26
CA ILE A 118 3.53 -10.04 -17.26
C ILE A 118 4.68 -10.55 -18.13
N GLU A 119 5.06 -11.81 -17.98
CA GLU A 119 6.14 -12.45 -18.75
C GLU A 119 5.84 -12.49 -20.24
N LEU A 120 4.58 -12.74 -20.62
CA LEU A 120 4.15 -12.66 -22.02
C LEU A 120 4.38 -11.27 -22.61
N LYS A 121 4.18 -10.19 -21.84
CA LYS A 121 4.51 -8.84 -22.27
C LYS A 121 6.04 -8.64 -22.34
N ASP A 122 6.75 -8.97 -21.26
CA ASP A 122 8.18 -8.67 -21.14
C ASP A 122 9.06 -9.46 -22.11
N GLY A 123 8.67 -10.70 -22.44
CA GLY A 123 9.34 -11.54 -23.44
C GLY A 123 9.06 -11.15 -24.88
N ASN A 124 8.04 -10.31 -25.14
CA ASN A 124 7.59 -9.98 -26.50
C ASN A 124 7.58 -8.46 -26.76
N ARG A 125 8.58 -7.74 -26.25
CA ARG A 125 8.78 -6.29 -26.47
C ARG A 125 8.71 -5.84 -27.93
N PRO A 126 9.19 -6.62 -28.93
CA PRO A 126 9.09 -6.23 -30.34
C PRO A 126 7.71 -6.43 -30.97
N SER A 127 6.71 -6.96 -30.23
CA SER A 127 5.38 -7.26 -30.78
C SER A 127 4.67 -6.00 -31.28
N GLU A 128 3.98 -6.10 -32.42
CA GLU A 128 3.08 -5.03 -32.89
C GLU A 128 1.88 -4.81 -31.95
N PHE A 129 1.57 -5.82 -31.13
CA PHE A 129 0.52 -5.77 -30.10
C PHE A 129 1.09 -5.43 -28.71
N PHE A 130 2.29 -4.86 -28.61
CA PHE A 130 2.92 -4.57 -27.32
C PHE A 130 2.06 -3.66 -26.42
N ASP A 131 1.34 -2.69 -26.99
CA ASP A 131 0.41 -1.86 -26.21
C ASP A 131 -0.79 -2.67 -25.68
N ASN A 132 -1.29 -3.67 -26.43
CA ASN A 132 -2.30 -4.61 -25.91
C ASN A 132 -1.74 -5.43 -24.76
N LEU A 133 -0.54 -5.99 -24.94
CA LEU A 133 0.11 -6.80 -23.91
C LEU A 133 0.40 -5.99 -22.65
N SER A 134 0.77 -4.72 -22.81
CA SER A 134 1.03 -3.78 -21.72
C SER A 134 -0.26 -3.43 -20.97
N ALA A 135 -1.35 -3.11 -21.70
CA ALA A 135 -2.64 -2.85 -21.07
C ALA A 135 -3.10 -4.01 -20.19
N VAL A 136 -2.93 -5.26 -20.65
CA VAL A 136 -3.31 -6.43 -19.85
C VAL A 136 -2.36 -6.63 -18.67
N ALA A 137 -1.05 -6.50 -18.87
CA ALA A 137 -0.06 -6.67 -17.80
C ALA A 137 -0.26 -5.67 -16.65
N GLU A 138 -0.62 -4.42 -16.95
CA GLU A 138 -1.00 -3.46 -15.91
C GLU A 138 -2.35 -3.81 -15.27
N SER A 139 -3.32 -4.29 -16.07
CA SER A 139 -4.66 -4.62 -15.58
C SER A 139 -4.72 -5.83 -14.65
N VAL A 140 -3.85 -6.84 -14.83
CA VAL A 140 -3.88 -8.06 -13.99
C VAL A 140 -3.52 -7.78 -12.54
N SER A 141 -2.80 -6.67 -12.27
CA SER A 141 -2.53 -6.21 -10.91
C SER A 141 -3.82 -5.95 -10.13
N ALA A 142 -4.91 -5.54 -10.79
CA ALA A 142 -6.20 -5.29 -10.16
C ALA A 142 -6.72 -6.49 -9.35
N PHE A 143 -6.43 -7.72 -9.79
CA PHE A 143 -6.86 -8.95 -9.10
C PHE A 143 -6.14 -9.14 -7.75
N GLY A 144 -5.06 -8.39 -7.47
CA GLY A 144 -4.37 -8.35 -6.19
C GLY A 144 -5.15 -7.69 -5.05
N TRP A 145 -6.33 -7.13 -5.31
CA TRP A 145 -7.15 -6.44 -4.29
C TRP A 145 -7.48 -7.32 -3.07
N VAL A 146 -7.47 -8.64 -3.22
CA VAL A 146 -7.80 -9.61 -2.14
C VAL A 146 -6.85 -9.57 -0.94
N VAL A 147 -5.66 -8.97 -1.09
CA VAL A 147 -4.71 -8.73 0.02
C VAL A 147 -4.60 -7.25 0.39
N VAL A 148 -5.45 -6.39 -0.18
CA VAL A 148 -5.48 -4.96 0.09
C VAL A 148 -6.52 -4.68 1.16
N GLU A 149 -6.06 -4.20 2.31
CA GLU A 149 -6.91 -3.76 3.40
C GLU A 149 -7.24 -2.28 3.27
N LYS A 150 -8.42 -1.88 3.75
CA LYS A 150 -8.95 -0.49 3.84
C LYS A 150 -9.26 0.18 2.51
N THR A 151 -8.47 -0.04 1.46
CA THR A 151 -8.62 0.66 0.16
C THR A 151 -8.53 -0.26 -1.07
N PRO A 152 -9.23 -1.41 -1.12
CA PRO A 152 -9.20 -2.30 -2.28
C PRO A 152 -9.89 -1.70 -3.52
N VAL A 153 -10.90 -0.84 -3.35
CA VAL A 153 -11.59 -0.18 -4.49
C VAL A 153 -10.68 0.85 -5.19
N PRO A 154 -10.03 1.79 -4.48
CA PRO A 154 -9.01 2.66 -5.08
C PRO A 154 -7.90 1.87 -5.78
N TYR A 155 -7.42 0.79 -5.18
CA TYR A 155 -6.39 -0.06 -5.79
C TYR A 155 -6.79 -0.62 -7.16
N VAL A 156 -8.02 -1.13 -7.30
CA VAL A 156 -8.54 -1.59 -8.60
C VAL A 156 -8.68 -0.43 -9.60
N ALA A 157 -9.06 0.76 -9.13
CA ALA A 157 -9.17 1.95 -9.98
C ALA A 157 -7.81 2.42 -10.52
N GLU A 158 -6.76 2.42 -9.71
CA GLU A 158 -5.40 2.75 -10.16
C GLU A 158 -4.89 1.78 -11.24
N ALA A 159 -5.16 0.48 -11.08
CA ALA A 159 -4.82 -0.52 -12.09
C ALA A 159 -5.59 -0.30 -13.40
N ARG A 160 -6.86 0.12 -13.32
CA ARG A 160 -7.66 0.52 -14.48
C ARG A 160 -7.06 1.74 -15.18
N ASP A 161 -6.74 2.79 -14.45
CA ASP A 161 -6.17 4.02 -15.02
C ASP A 161 -4.82 3.74 -15.71
N SER A 162 -4.03 2.84 -15.13
CA SER A 162 -2.78 2.33 -15.74
C SER A 162 -3.05 1.60 -17.06
N ALA A 163 -4.07 0.74 -17.10
CA ALA A 163 -4.50 0.07 -18.33
C ALA A 163 -5.08 1.06 -19.37
N GLU A 164 -5.75 2.12 -18.94
CA GLU A 164 -6.30 3.16 -19.82
C GLU A 164 -5.22 3.87 -20.64
N PHE A 165 -4.06 4.14 -20.03
CA PHE A 165 -2.93 4.72 -20.74
C PHE A 165 -2.55 3.93 -22.00
N TYR A 166 -2.44 2.60 -21.88
CA TYR A 166 -2.07 1.73 -23.00
C TYR A 166 -3.24 1.46 -23.94
N THR A 167 -4.46 1.26 -23.43
CA THR A 167 -5.64 1.09 -24.30
C THR A 167 -5.93 2.33 -25.15
N ASN A 168 -5.64 3.54 -24.66
CA ASN A 168 -5.71 4.76 -25.46
C ASN A 168 -4.72 4.75 -26.64
N ARG A 169 -3.52 4.17 -26.45
CA ARG A 169 -2.55 3.96 -27.54
C ARG A 169 -3.05 2.91 -28.54
N VAL A 170 -3.65 1.82 -28.06
CA VAL A 170 -4.30 0.81 -28.90
C VAL A 170 -5.39 1.46 -29.76
N LEU A 171 -6.29 2.24 -29.16
CA LEU A 171 -7.34 2.96 -29.90
C LEU A 171 -6.74 3.90 -30.95
N LYS A 172 -5.70 4.67 -30.58
CA LYS A 172 -5.03 5.57 -31.53
C LYS A 172 -4.43 4.82 -32.72
N ALA A 173 -3.83 3.65 -32.49
CA ALA A 173 -3.14 2.88 -33.53
C ALA A 173 -4.07 2.04 -34.41
N TRP A 174 -5.20 1.55 -33.84
CA TRP A 174 -5.99 0.48 -34.45
C TRP A 174 -7.46 0.82 -34.71
N ARG A 175 -8.03 1.91 -34.15
CA ARG A 175 -9.49 2.18 -34.25
C ARG A 175 -10.03 2.29 -35.68
N GLU A 176 -9.19 2.67 -36.65
CA GLU A 176 -9.55 2.79 -38.07
C GLU A 176 -9.14 1.56 -38.89
N LYS A 177 -8.34 0.65 -38.32
CA LYS A 177 -7.75 -0.52 -39.00
C LYS A 177 -8.45 -1.82 -38.65
N ASP A 178 -8.75 -2.01 -37.36
CA ASP A 178 -9.37 -3.22 -36.85
C ASP A 178 -10.44 -2.88 -35.80
N PRO A 179 -11.73 -3.06 -36.12
CA PRO A 179 -12.81 -2.82 -35.16
C PRO A 179 -12.78 -3.78 -33.97
N ASN A 180 -12.14 -4.96 -34.09
CA ASN A 180 -12.01 -5.90 -32.96
C ASN A 180 -11.16 -5.31 -31.83
N GLN A 181 -10.18 -4.46 -32.14
CA GLN A 181 -9.35 -3.77 -31.15
C GLN A 181 -10.18 -2.79 -30.30
N VAL A 182 -11.16 -2.12 -30.90
CA VAL A 182 -12.07 -1.21 -30.18
C VAL A 182 -12.96 -1.99 -29.21
N GLU A 183 -13.53 -3.10 -29.67
CA GLU A 183 -14.36 -3.98 -28.83
C GLU A 183 -13.55 -4.67 -27.73
N TRP A 184 -12.29 -4.99 -28.00
CA TRP A 184 -11.35 -5.51 -27.03
C TRP A 184 -11.05 -4.50 -25.91
N VAL A 185 -10.75 -3.25 -26.26
CA VAL A 185 -10.53 -2.17 -25.28
C VAL A 185 -11.76 -1.97 -24.40
N LYS A 186 -12.95 -1.89 -25.00
CA LYS A 186 -14.21 -1.78 -24.24
C LYS A 186 -14.41 -2.96 -23.30
N ALA A 187 -14.11 -4.18 -23.73
CA ALA A 187 -14.26 -5.37 -22.91
C ALA A 187 -13.30 -5.34 -21.69
N LEU A 188 -12.03 -4.99 -21.90
CA LEU A 188 -11.05 -4.89 -20.82
C LEU A 188 -11.42 -3.82 -19.79
N LEU A 189 -11.75 -2.60 -20.23
CA LEU A 189 -12.09 -1.51 -19.32
C LEU A 189 -13.43 -1.75 -18.60
N SER A 190 -14.39 -2.39 -19.26
CA SER A 190 -15.64 -2.81 -18.63
C SER A 190 -15.39 -3.86 -17.55
N LEU A 191 -14.51 -4.83 -17.80
CA LEU A 191 -14.14 -5.83 -16.80
C LEU A 191 -13.57 -5.16 -15.53
N LEU A 192 -12.62 -4.24 -15.68
CA LEU A 192 -12.00 -3.56 -14.53
C LEU A 192 -12.99 -2.67 -13.76
N ARG A 193 -13.88 -1.99 -14.48
CA ARG A 193 -14.96 -1.20 -13.88
C ARG A 193 -15.90 -2.06 -13.03
N GLU A 194 -16.36 -3.18 -13.58
CA GLU A 194 -17.28 -4.08 -12.88
C GLU A 194 -16.58 -4.81 -11.73
N LEU A 195 -15.29 -5.12 -11.85
CA LEU A 195 -14.48 -5.63 -10.74
C LEU A 195 -14.44 -4.61 -9.59
N ALA A 196 -14.19 -3.34 -9.87
CA ALA A 196 -14.22 -2.29 -8.84
C ALA A 196 -15.61 -2.14 -8.19
N ALA A 197 -16.67 -2.22 -8.99
CA ALA A 197 -18.05 -2.19 -8.49
C ALA A 197 -18.37 -3.38 -7.59
N TYR A 198 -17.96 -4.59 -7.99
CA TYR A 198 -18.07 -5.81 -7.19
C TYR A 198 -17.32 -5.67 -5.85
N VAL A 199 -16.05 -5.24 -5.88
CA VAL A 199 -15.26 -5.05 -4.66
C VAL A 199 -15.90 -4.00 -3.75
N LYS A 200 -16.44 -2.92 -4.31
CA LYS A 200 -17.16 -1.89 -3.54
C LYS A 200 -18.44 -2.42 -2.88
N GLN A 201 -19.11 -3.37 -3.52
CA GLN A 201 -20.37 -3.92 -3.01
C GLN A 201 -20.15 -4.95 -1.89
N PHE A 202 -19.13 -5.80 -2.02
CA PHE A 202 -18.93 -6.94 -1.10
C PHE A 202 -17.73 -6.79 -0.16
N TYR A 203 -16.70 -6.04 -0.55
CA TYR A 203 -15.39 -6.02 0.11
C TYR A 203 -14.82 -4.60 0.25
N THR A 204 -15.65 -3.64 0.65
CA THR A 204 -15.31 -2.21 0.72
C THR A 204 -14.01 -1.93 1.47
N THR A 205 -13.73 -2.67 2.55
CA THR A 205 -12.58 -2.49 3.43
C THR A 205 -11.55 -3.63 3.33
N GLY A 206 -11.70 -4.53 2.37
CA GLY A 206 -10.85 -5.71 2.20
C GLY A 206 -11.66 -7.00 2.17
N LEU A 207 -10.99 -8.10 1.80
CA LEU A 207 -11.59 -9.43 1.78
C LEU A 207 -11.98 -9.87 3.20
N THR A 208 -13.21 -10.33 3.37
CA THR A 208 -13.69 -10.91 4.62
C THR A 208 -13.50 -12.42 4.65
N TRP A 209 -13.08 -12.92 5.81
CA TRP A 209 -12.95 -14.35 6.11
C TRP A 209 -14.05 -14.75 7.10
N ASN A 210 -14.46 -16.01 7.07
CA ASN A 210 -15.44 -16.53 8.00
C ASN A 210 -14.79 -16.84 9.38
N PRO A 211 -15.11 -16.10 10.45
CA PRO A 211 -14.48 -16.32 11.77
C PRO A 211 -14.79 -17.69 12.36
N ASN A 212 -15.90 -18.30 11.95
CA ASN A 212 -16.36 -19.63 12.35
C ASN A 212 -16.05 -20.71 11.31
N GLY A 213 -15.24 -20.38 10.29
CA GLY A 213 -14.90 -21.28 9.20
C GLY A 213 -13.98 -22.44 9.59
N VAL A 214 -13.79 -23.35 8.65
CA VAL A 214 -12.76 -24.40 8.75
C VAL A 214 -11.37 -23.82 8.46
N ASP A 215 -10.32 -24.58 8.66
CA ASP A 215 -8.98 -24.15 8.24
C ASP A 215 -8.92 -24.03 6.71
N ALA A 216 -8.20 -23.02 6.23
CA ALA A 216 -8.11 -22.72 4.81
C ALA A 216 -7.23 -23.76 4.09
N GLU A 217 -7.87 -24.80 3.60
CA GLU A 217 -7.22 -25.86 2.82
C GLU A 217 -7.30 -25.60 1.32
N LEU A 218 -6.21 -25.95 0.64
CA LEU A 218 -6.17 -26.00 -0.82
C LEU A 218 -7.19 -27.04 -1.31
N PRO A 219 -7.94 -26.78 -2.40
CA PRO A 219 -8.86 -27.77 -2.96
C PRO A 219 -8.13 -29.10 -3.22
N ALA A 220 -8.65 -30.20 -2.65
CA ALA A 220 -8.18 -31.54 -2.91
C ALA A 220 -8.46 -31.89 -4.39
N GLY A 221 -7.47 -31.66 -5.25
CA GLY A 221 -7.59 -31.86 -6.70
C GLY A 221 -6.31 -31.66 -7.50
N ALA A 222 -5.23 -31.11 -6.91
CA ALA A 222 -3.92 -31.02 -7.56
C ALA A 222 -2.98 -32.20 -7.25
N ALA A 223 -3.50 -33.27 -6.63
CA ALA A 223 -2.74 -34.49 -6.35
C ALA A 223 -3.57 -35.71 -6.78
N ALA A 224 -3.55 -36.02 -8.08
CA ALA A 224 -3.87 -37.35 -8.58
C ALA A 224 -2.64 -37.85 -9.35
N GLY A 225 -1.89 -38.76 -8.72
CA GLY A 225 -0.67 -39.32 -9.32
C GLY A 225 0.13 -40.24 -8.39
N SER A 226 -0.38 -41.43 -8.16
CA SER A 226 0.30 -42.67 -7.72
C SER A 226 0.76 -42.82 -6.26
N THR A 227 0.10 -43.76 -5.60
CA THR A 227 0.65 -44.61 -4.54
C THR A 227 1.77 -45.49 -5.11
N GLY A 228 2.98 -45.34 -4.61
CA GLY A 228 4.12 -46.22 -4.91
C GLY A 228 5.31 -45.90 -4.01
N SER A 229 5.62 -46.79 -3.07
CA SER A 229 6.85 -46.74 -2.29
C SER A 229 8.05 -47.10 -3.19
N ALA A 230 8.90 -46.13 -3.52
CA ALA A 230 10.26 -46.34 -4.04
C ALA A 230 11.08 -45.02 -3.96
N ALA A 231 12.40 -45.17 -3.87
CA ALA A 231 13.42 -44.18 -3.53
C ALA A 231 13.33 -42.79 -4.19
N ALA A 232 13.84 -41.78 -3.47
CA ALA A 232 13.96 -40.39 -3.91
C ALA A 232 14.69 -40.26 -5.27
N PRO A 233 14.22 -39.39 -6.18
CA PRO A 233 14.90 -39.12 -7.45
C PRO A 233 16.15 -38.25 -7.23
N PRO A 234 17.20 -38.41 -8.04
CA PRO A 234 18.40 -37.56 -7.98
C PRO A 234 18.09 -36.12 -8.40
N PRO A 235 18.84 -35.12 -7.89
CA PRO A 235 18.66 -33.73 -8.26
C PRO A 235 18.87 -33.48 -9.77
N PRO A 236 18.19 -32.48 -10.37
CA PRO A 236 18.29 -32.18 -11.78
C PRO A 236 19.72 -31.78 -12.18
N PRO A 237 20.18 -32.12 -13.39
CA PRO A 237 21.50 -31.73 -13.87
C PRO A 237 21.60 -30.20 -13.99
N PRO A 238 22.77 -29.62 -13.66
CA PRO A 238 22.99 -28.18 -13.74
C PRO A 238 22.83 -27.68 -15.20
N PRO A 239 22.33 -26.45 -15.40
CA PRO A 239 22.21 -25.84 -16.73
C PRO A 239 23.58 -25.70 -17.41
N PRO A 240 23.65 -25.79 -18.75
CA PRO A 240 24.91 -25.67 -19.47
C PRO A 240 25.56 -24.29 -19.22
N PRO A 241 26.90 -24.23 -19.12
CA PRO A 241 27.59 -22.97 -18.85
C PRO A 241 27.40 -21.99 -20.00
N MET A 242 27.04 -20.74 -19.66
CA MET A 242 27.08 -19.62 -20.59
C MET A 242 28.52 -19.39 -21.09
N PRO A 243 28.72 -18.98 -22.35
CA PRO A 243 30.04 -18.77 -22.94
C PRO A 243 30.83 -17.73 -22.15
N SER A 244 32.12 -18.01 -21.95
CA SER A 244 33.03 -17.18 -21.16
C SER A 244 33.40 -15.90 -21.92
N ALA A 245 33.77 -14.87 -21.15
CA ALA A 245 34.24 -13.57 -21.64
C ALA A 245 35.50 -13.65 -22.55
N ALA A 246 36.11 -14.82 -22.71
CA ALA A 246 37.20 -15.05 -23.68
C ALA A 246 36.69 -15.18 -25.13
N GLN A 247 35.39 -15.29 -25.37
CA GLN A 247 34.79 -15.35 -26.73
C GLN A 247 34.17 -14.03 -27.20
N LEU A 248 34.25 -12.95 -26.40
CA LEU A 248 33.80 -11.61 -26.78
C LEU A 248 34.96 -10.64 -27.07
N ASP A 249 36.21 -11.09 -26.94
CA ASP A 249 37.42 -10.27 -27.15
C ASP A 249 37.97 -10.34 -28.61
N ALA A 250 37.24 -10.96 -29.54
CA ALA A 250 37.62 -11.04 -30.95
C ALA A 250 37.17 -9.84 -31.81
N LEU A 251 36.54 -8.81 -31.23
CA LEU A 251 36.06 -7.64 -31.96
C LEU A 251 36.19 -6.36 -31.11
N GLY A 252 37.36 -5.71 -31.13
CA GLY A 252 37.45 -4.31 -30.72
C GLY A 252 38.77 -3.89 -30.08
N THR A 253 39.76 -3.61 -30.91
CA THR A 253 41.04 -2.96 -30.58
C THR A 253 40.87 -1.57 -29.95
N GLY A 254 41.63 -1.25 -28.90
CA GLY A 254 41.89 0.15 -28.50
C GLY A 254 42.35 0.38 -27.06
N SER A 255 43.64 0.64 -26.88
CA SER A 255 44.35 0.97 -25.63
C SER A 255 43.73 2.06 -24.74
N SER A 256 43.79 1.90 -23.43
CA SER A 256 44.76 2.59 -22.53
C SER A 256 44.37 2.43 -21.05
N ALA A 257 45.40 2.39 -20.21
CA ALA A 257 45.37 1.98 -18.81
C ALA A 257 44.95 3.07 -17.82
N SER A 258 44.33 2.67 -16.70
CA SER A 258 44.72 3.09 -15.35
C SER A 258 44.07 2.20 -14.28
N ALA A 259 44.85 1.90 -13.25
CA ALA A 259 44.63 0.90 -12.22
C ALA A 259 43.72 1.34 -11.06
N GLY A 260 43.02 0.37 -10.47
CA GLY A 260 42.41 0.51 -9.14
C GLY A 260 41.22 -0.41 -8.92
N GLY A 261 41.44 -1.67 -8.53
CA GLY A 261 40.32 -2.59 -8.29
C GLY A 261 40.69 -3.95 -7.70
N ASP A 262 41.42 -4.01 -6.59
CA ASP A 262 41.82 -5.29 -5.97
C ASP A 262 40.99 -5.70 -4.73
N SER A 263 39.92 -4.96 -4.41
CA SER A 263 39.14 -5.17 -3.18
C SER A 263 37.76 -5.82 -3.37
N ARG A 264 37.33 -6.07 -4.62
CA ARG A 264 36.04 -6.73 -4.91
C ARG A 264 36.16 -8.22 -5.27
N GLY A 265 37.26 -8.65 -5.88
CA GLY A 265 37.51 -10.08 -6.19
C GLY A 265 37.75 -10.94 -4.95
N ALA A 266 38.42 -10.38 -3.93
CA ALA A 266 38.70 -11.08 -2.68
C ALA A 266 37.42 -11.35 -1.85
N LEU A 267 36.39 -10.51 -1.97
CA LEU A 267 35.15 -10.63 -1.21
C LEU A 267 34.25 -11.75 -1.75
N PHE A 268 34.21 -11.95 -3.08
CA PHE A 268 33.44 -13.01 -3.71
C PHE A 268 34.08 -14.41 -3.55
N ALA A 269 35.41 -14.48 -3.42
CA ALA A 269 36.11 -15.74 -3.13
C ALA A 269 35.89 -16.22 -1.67
N ALA A 270 35.61 -15.32 -0.73
CA ALA A 270 35.33 -15.67 0.66
C ALA A 270 33.90 -16.20 0.88
N LEU A 271 32.93 -15.81 0.04
CA LEU A 271 31.53 -16.21 0.19
C LEU A 271 31.20 -17.61 -0.35
N ASN A 272 32.06 -18.20 -1.19
CA ASN A 272 31.76 -19.45 -1.88
C ASN A 272 32.33 -20.72 -1.19
N LYS A 273 32.52 -20.69 0.14
CA LYS A 273 33.13 -21.79 0.93
C LYS A 273 32.16 -22.74 1.66
N GLY A 274 30.85 -22.64 1.40
CA GLY A 274 29.87 -23.63 1.88
C GLY A 274 29.98 -23.98 3.37
N SER A 275 29.81 -25.27 3.71
CA SER A 275 29.78 -25.79 5.08
C SER A 275 31.09 -25.69 5.88
N GLU A 276 32.17 -25.14 5.32
CA GLU A 276 33.46 -24.97 6.01
C GLU A 276 33.63 -23.60 6.71
N VAL A 277 32.64 -22.69 6.63
CA VAL A 277 32.67 -21.34 7.26
C VAL A 277 32.86 -21.37 8.78
N THR A 278 32.57 -22.48 9.45
CA THR A 278 32.72 -22.63 10.92
C THR A 278 34.16 -22.85 11.37
N SER A 279 35.10 -23.09 10.46
CA SER A 279 36.52 -23.32 10.76
C SER A 279 37.33 -22.03 11.01
N GLY A 280 36.79 -20.86 10.63
CA GLY A 280 37.45 -19.54 10.75
C GLY A 280 37.05 -18.71 11.97
N LEU A 281 36.14 -19.20 12.82
CA LEU A 281 35.73 -18.49 14.03
C LEU A 281 36.76 -18.66 15.14
N ARG A 282 37.18 -17.56 15.75
CA ARG A 282 38.10 -17.57 16.90
C ARG A 282 37.50 -18.43 18.02
N LYS A 283 38.16 -19.53 18.35
CA LYS A 283 37.76 -20.37 19.49
C LYS A 283 37.94 -19.56 20.78
N VAL A 284 36.89 -19.54 21.59
CA VAL A 284 36.85 -18.85 22.88
C VAL A 284 37.72 -19.62 23.88
N ASP A 285 38.74 -18.97 24.42
CA ASP A 285 39.61 -19.56 25.43
C ASP A 285 38.86 -19.86 26.73
N LYS A 286 39.31 -20.89 27.45
CA LYS A 286 38.65 -21.42 28.67
C LYS A 286 38.45 -20.34 29.75
N ASP A 287 39.27 -19.31 29.71
CA ASP A 287 39.30 -18.19 30.65
C ASP A 287 38.08 -17.28 30.50
N GLN A 288 37.39 -17.34 29.35
CA GLN A 288 36.21 -16.54 29.00
C GLN A 288 34.89 -17.31 29.11
N MET A 289 34.93 -18.56 29.62
CA MET A 289 33.73 -19.37 29.86
C MET A 289 33.31 -19.27 31.33
N THR A 290 32.16 -18.63 31.59
CA THR A 290 31.62 -18.35 32.93
C THR A 290 31.32 -19.60 33.79
N HIS A 291 31.35 -20.80 33.21
CA HIS A 291 31.18 -22.06 33.95
C HIS A 291 32.49 -22.77 34.33
N LYS A 292 33.64 -22.33 33.81
CA LYS A 292 34.97 -22.94 34.08
C LYS A 292 35.97 -22.02 34.78
N ASN A 293 35.66 -20.72 34.90
CA ASN A 293 36.48 -19.75 35.62
C ASN A 293 35.68 -19.12 36.78
N PRO A 294 35.77 -19.67 38.01
CA PRO A 294 35.04 -19.16 39.18
C PRO A 294 35.36 -17.70 39.54
N ALA A 295 36.51 -17.16 39.10
CA ALA A 295 36.92 -15.79 39.36
C ALA A 295 36.08 -14.73 38.61
N LEU A 296 35.39 -15.10 37.52
CA LEU A 296 34.48 -14.21 36.78
C LEU A 296 33.11 -14.03 37.45
N ARG A 297 32.83 -14.73 38.56
CA ARG A 297 31.61 -14.55 39.37
C ARG A 297 31.81 -13.66 40.59
N ALA A 298 33.01 -13.12 40.78
CA ALA A 298 33.39 -12.38 41.98
C ALA A 298 33.63 -10.88 41.66
N SER A 299 32.58 -10.13 41.37
CA SER A 299 32.59 -8.69 41.61
C SER A 299 31.25 -8.23 42.16
N GLY A 300 31.22 -7.99 43.47
CA GLY A 300 30.11 -7.34 44.14
C GLY A 300 29.87 -7.77 45.59
N VAL A 301 30.91 -7.90 46.42
CA VAL A 301 30.72 -7.93 47.88
C VAL A 301 30.45 -6.50 48.33
N VAL A 302 29.29 -6.25 48.95
CA VAL A 302 28.98 -5.02 49.67
C VAL A 302 28.95 -5.32 51.18
N LYS A 303 29.81 -4.65 51.95
CA LYS A 303 29.57 -4.23 53.35
C LYS A 303 29.38 -2.71 53.27
N GLY A 304 28.44 -2.01 53.91
CA GLY A 304 27.45 -2.27 54.94
C GLY A 304 27.28 -0.92 55.69
N GLY A 305 26.06 -0.35 55.77
CA GLY A 305 25.81 0.84 56.60
C GLY A 305 24.56 1.69 56.24
N SER A 306 23.56 1.61 57.13
CA SER A 306 22.47 2.55 57.47
C SER A 306 21.41 2.99 56.44
N GLU A 307 20.24 2.34 56.55
CA GLU A 307 18.89 2.91 56.80
C GLU A 307 18.26 3.94 55.83
N ALA A 308 17.30 3.49 55.01
CA ALA A 308 15.97 4.08 54.77
C ALA A 308 15.11 3.15 53.87
N ALA A 309 13.78 3.19 54.05
CA ALA A 309 12.76 2.24 53.57
C ALA A 309 12.68 2.01 52.03
N PRO A 310 12.20 0.85 51.54
CA PRO A 310 12.20 0.53 50.11
C PRO A 310 11.01 1.14 49.35
N ALA A 311 11.33 1.84 48.25
CA ALA A 311 10.40 2.09 47.15
C ALA A 311 10.36 0.86 46.21
N ALA A 312 9.19 0.59 45.63
CA ALA A 312 8.94 -0.56 44.75
C ALA A 312 9.82 -0.53 43.49
N PRO A 313 10.35 -1.68 43.01
CA PRO A 313 11.15 -1.73 41.79
C PRO A 313 10.28 -1.57 40.54
N ALA A 314 10.72 -0.68 39.65
CA ALA A 314 10.17 -0.47 38.32
C ALA A 314 10.27 -1.76 37.47
N ALA A 315 9.21 -2.01 36.68
CA ALA A 315 9.12 -3.14 35.77
C ALA A 315 10.23 -3.08 34.69
N PRO A 316 10.79 -4.23 34.26
CA PRO A 316 11.79 -4.28 33.20
C PRO A 316 11.20 -3.81 31.87
N ALA A 317 11.94 -2.93 31.19
CA ALA A 317 11.60 -2.36 29.90
C ALA A 317 11.27 -3.46 28.87
N ALA A 318 10.12 -3.31 28.21
CA ALA A 318 9.68 -4.18 27.14
C ALA A 318 10.74 -4.27 26.03
N ALA A 319 11.01 -5.49 25.59
CA ALA A 319 11.93 -5.77 24.49
C ALA A 319 11.54 -4.98 23.24
N ALA A 320 12.52 -4.32 22.63
CA ALA A 320 12.35 -3.59 21.39
C ALA A 320 11.81 -4.52 20.29
N PRO A 321 10.81 -4.10 19.49
CA PRO A 321 10.27 -4.92 18.42
C PRO A 321 11.35 -5.17 17.36
N ALA A 322 11.48 -6.44 16.96
CA ALA A 322 12.42 -6.90 15.96
C ALA A 322 12.33 -6.08 14.66
N ALA A 323 13.48 -5.61 14.18
CA ALA A 323 13.59 -4.79 12.99
C ALA A 323 13.09 -5.54 11.75
N LYS A 324 12.03 -5.01 11.12
CA LYS A 324 11.62 -5.41 9.77
C LYS A 324 12.77 -5.09 8.82
N THR A 325 13.15 -6.05 7.99
CA THR A 325 14.18 -5.93 6.95
C THR A 325 13.90 -4.67 6.11
N GLN A 326 14.72 -3.63 6.27
CA GLN A 326 14.56 -2.36 5.54
C GLN A 326 14.88 -2.59 4.06
N ARG A 327 13.95 -2.23 3.18
CA ARG A 327 14.23 -2.02 1.75
C ARG A 327 15.29 -0.90 1.63
N PRO A 328 16.12 -0.91 0.57
CA PRO A 328 17.15 0.11 0.42
C PRO A 328 16.54 1.52 0.36
N ALA A 329 17.31 2.50 0.85
CA ALA A 329 16.95 3.91 0.71
C ALA A 329 16.84 4.28 -0.76
N LYS A 330 15.82 5.08 -1.10
CA LYS A 330 15.44 5.34 -2.48
C LYS A 330 14.99 6.79 -2.66
N LEU A 331 15.73 7.56 -3.47
CA LEU A 331 15.38 8.90 -3.92
C LEU A 331 15.43 8.91 -5.44
N GLU A 332 14.28 8.94 -6.10
CA GLU A 332 14.20 9.07 -7.56
C GLU A 332 12.92 9.75 -8.02
N LEU A 333 12.97 10.36 -9.20
CA LEU A 333 11.80 10.90 -9.88
C LEU A 333 11.18 9.82 -10.77
N GLN A 334 9.97 9.37 -10.41
CA GLN A 334 9.18 8.44 -11.21
C GLN A 334 8.06 9.22 -11.91
N ASN A 335 8.19 9.42 -13.22
CA ASN A 335 7.31 10.28 -14.02
C ASN A 335 7.36 11.73 -13.50
N ASP A 336 6.34 12.14 -12.73
CA ASP A 336 6.24 13.45 -12.08
C ASP A 336 6.19 13.33 -10.54
N LYS A 337 6.44 12.14 -9.99
CA LYS A 337 6.39 11.87 -8.55
C LYS A 337 7.79 11.58 -8.03
N TRP A 338 8.30 12.47 -7.19
CA TRP A 338 9.50 12.20 -6.41
C TRP A 338 9.17 11.19 -5.31
N VAL A 339 9.90 10.09 -5.30
CA VAL A 339 9.74 9.00 -4.33
C VAL A 339 10.95 9.02 -3.39
N VAL A 340 10.69 9.26 -2.10
CA VAL A 340 11.68 9.32 -1.02
C VAL A 340 11.34 8.24 -0.01
N GLU A 341 12.07 7.12 -0.01
CA GLU A 341 11.73 5.96 0.84
C GLU A 341 12.89 5.46 1.68
N ASN A 342 12.56 5.00 2.89
CA ASN A 342 13.46 4.26 3.78
C ASN A 342 14.74 5.02 4.20
N TYR A 343 14.72 6.35 4.12
CA TYR A 343 15.81 7.18 4.63
C TYR A 343 15.82 7.25 6.16
N GLY A 344 17.00 7.50 6.71
CA GLY A 344 17.29 7.66 8.12
C GLY A 344 17.60 9.12 8.47
N THR A 345 18.73 9.39 9.11
CA THR A 345 19.11 10.71 9.62
C THR A 345 19.67 11.68 8.56
N GLU A 346 19.46 11.41 7.27
CA GLU A 346 20.00 12.22 6.18
C GLU A 346 19.23 13.54 6.00
N HIS A 347 19.93 14.52 5.44
CA HIS A 347 19.34 15.74 4.91
C HIS A 347 19.31 15.64 3.38
N LEU A 348 18.10 15.65 2.81
CA LEU A 348 17.86 15.48 1.38
C LEU A 348 17.33 16.78 0.79
N THR A 349 17.65 17.03 -0.48
CA THR A 349 17.13 18.19 -1.21
C THR A 349 16.53 17.76 -2.53
N ILE A 350 15.32 18.25 -2.82
CA ILE A 350 14.64 18.10 -4.11
C ILE A 350 14.44 19.47 -4.71
N GLU A 351 14.88 19.67 -5.95
CA GLU A 351 14.58 20.87 -6.72
C GLU A 351 13.46 20.56 -7.72
N ALA A 352 12.24 21.01 -7.42
CA ALA A 352 11.09 20.81 -8.28
C ALA A 352 11.13 21.78 -9.46
N THR A 353 11.10 21.23 -10.68
CA THR A 353 11.18 22.02 -11.92
C THR A 353 9.83 22.23 -12.58
N LEU A 354 8.81 21.44 -12.20
CA LEU A 354 7.48 21.47 -12.80
C LEU A 354 6.39 21.53 -11.73
N THR A 355 5.41 22.42 -11.92
CA THR A 355 4.29 22.62 -10.97
C THR A 355 3.38 21.40 -10.81
N LYS A 356 3.37 20.48 -11.78
CA LYS A 356 2.62 19.22 -11.70
C LYS A 356 3.32 18.14 -10.86
N GLN A 357 4.58 18.35 -10.47
CA GLN A 357 5.32 17.36 -9.70
C GLN A 357 4.72 17.17 -8.31
N THR A 358 4.90 15.99 -7.74
CA THR A 358 4.51 15.68 -6.36
C THR A 358 5.68 15.02 -5.65
N VAL A 359 5.71 15.10 -4.32
CA VAL A 359 6.69 14.40 -3.49
C VAL A 359 5.95 13.42 -2.60
N TYR A 360 6.41 12.18 -2.55
CA TYR A 360 5.94 11.15 -1.64
C TYR A 360 7.10 10.63 -0.80
N MET A 361 7.02 10.89 0.49
CA MET A 361 8.01 10.49 1.48
C MET A 361 7.44 9.36 2.34
N TYR A 362 8.05 8.18 2.29
CA TYR A 362 7.51 6.98 2.93
C TYR A 362 8.53 6.24 3.79
N ASN A 363 8.11 5.85 5.01
CA ASN A 363 8.90 5.02 5.93
C ASN A 363 10.30 5.59 6.24
N CYS A 364 10.42 6.92 6.29
CA CYS A 364 11.64 7.60 6.67
C CYS A 364 11.71 7.82 8.20
N LYS A 365 12.91 7.80 8.77
CA LYS A 365 13.12 7.95 10.22
C LYS A 365 14.28 8.87 10.57
N GLY A 366 13.98 10.08 11.06
CA GLY A 366 15.02 11.08 11.36
C GLY A 366 15.43 11.93 10.16
N THR A 367 14.78 11.77 9.00
CA THR A 367 15.16 12.44 7.75
C THR A 367 14.65 13.86 7.72
N THR A 368 15.47 14.77 7.22
CA THR A 368 15.05 16.11 6.84
C THR A 368 15.00 16.22 5.33
N LEU A 369 13.86 16.64 4.78
CA LEU A 369 13.66 16.81 3.34
C LEU A 369 13.38 18.28 3.01
N ASP A 370 14.27 18.89 2.25
CA ASP A 370 14.15 20.27 1.76
C ASP A 370 13.71 20.29 0.30
N ILE A 371 12.50 20.79 0.03
CA ILE A 371 11.87 20.79 -1.29
C ILE A 371 11.82 22.24 -1.80
N LYS A 372 12.60 22.53 -2.82
CA LYS A 372 12.68 23.85 -3.45
C LYS A 372 11.79 23.94 -4.68
N GLY A 373 11.24 25.13 -4.91
CA GLY A 373 10.38 25.43 -6.04
C GLY A 373 8.90 25.15 -5.80
N LYS A 374 8.13 25.25 -6.88
CA LYS A 374 6.68 25.13 -6.86
C LYS A 374 6.23 23.78 -7.39
N LEU A 375 5.48 23.03 -6.60
CA LEU A 375 4.98 21.71 -6.93
C LEU A 375 3.51 21.54 -6.55
N ASN A 376 2.89 20.45 -6.98
CA ASN A 376 1.46 20.24 -6.78
C ASN A 376 1.14 19.88 -5.33
N GLY A 377 1.89 18.95 -4.74
CA GLY A 377 1.64 18.50 -3.38
C GLY A 377 2.75 17.62 -2.81
N VAL A 378 2.70 17.45 -1.49
CA VAL A 378 3.64 16.63 -0.72
C VAL A 378 2.81 15.67 0.13
N ALA A 379 3.16 14.40 0.12
CA ALA A 379 2.54 13.38 0.97
C ALA A 379 3.62 12.69 1.80
N ILE A 380 3.45 12.70 3.11
CA ILE A 380 4.37 12.15 4.10
C ILE A 380 3.63 11.00 4.78
N ASP A 381 4.10 9.77 4.60
CA ASP A 381 3.42 8.56 5.06
C ASP A 381 4.34 7.66 5.88
N SER A 382 3.89 7.26 7.06
CA SER A 382 4.60 6.28 7.89
C SER A 382 6.01 6.74 8.31
N CYS A 383 6.24 8.05 8.34
CA CYS A 383 7.52 8.67 8.74
C CYS A 383 7.57 8.96 10.25
N GLN A 384 8.76 8.91 10.84
CA GLN A 384 8.98 9.15 12.27
C GLN A 384 10.13 10.12 12.52
N LYS A 385 9.93 11.14 13.36
CA LYS A 385 10.96 12.15 13.67
C LYS A 385 11.54 12.83 12.42
N CYS A 386 10.70 13.10 11.43
CA CYS A 386 11.12 13.69 10.15
C CYS A 386 10.75 15.17 10.07
N GLY A 387 11.60 15.94 9.40
CA GLY A 387 11.34 17.33 9.04
C GLY A 387 11.12 17.46 7.53
N VAL A 388 10.10 18.19 7.10
CA VAL A 388 9.87 18.48 5.69
C VAL A 388 9.68 19.98 5.51
N VAL A 389 10.52 20.60 4.68
CA VAL A 389 10.43 22.02 4.34
C VAL A 389 10.11 22.13 2.86
N PHE A 390 9.16 22.98 2.49
CA PHE A 390 8.84 23.24 1.08
C PHE A 390 8.52 24.72 0.82
N ASP A 391 8.74 25.16 -0.43
CA ASP A 391 8.46 26.55 -0.82
C ASP A 391 6.95 26.79 -1.03
N THR A 392 6.40 26.41 -2.20
CA THR A 392 4.98 26.58 -2.54
C THR A 392 4.34 25.27 -3.00
N LEU A 393 3.15 24.96 -2.47
CA LEU A 393 2.27 23.90 -2.97
C LEU A 393 1.04 24.47 -3.67
N VAL A 394 0.67 23.88 -4.80
CA VAL A 394 -0.54 24.27 -5.55
C VAL A 394 -1.81 23.68 -4.93
N ALA A 395 -1.73 22.47 -4.38
CA ALA A 395 -2.87 21.75 -3.82
C ALA A 395 -2.75 21.61 -2.31
N GLN A 396 -1.98 20.63 -1.83
CA GLN A 396 -1.98 20.27 -0.41
C GLN A 396 -0.72 19.54 0.08
N CYS A 397 -0.52 19.59 1.39
CA CYS A 397 0.40 18.74 2.13
C CYS A 397 -0.41 17.69 2.92
N GLU A 398 -0.08 16.41 2.77
CA GLU A 398 -0.72 15.30 3.49
C GLU A 398 0.29 14.66 4.46
N ILE A 399 -0.15 14.46 5.69
CA ILE A 399 0.63 13.83 6.76
C ILE A 399 -0.19 12.65 7.28
N VAL A 400 0.26 11.42 6.98
CA VAL A 400 -0.53 10.21 7.19
C VAL A 400 0.28 9.14 7.94
N ASN A 401 -0.30 8.52 8.97
CA ASN A 401 0.36 7.47 9.75
C ASN A 401 1.74 7.87 10.34
N CYS A 402 1.97 9.15 10.60
CA CYS A 402 3.28 9.68 11.01
C CYS A 402 3.42 9.74 12.54
N LYS A 403 4.67 9.89 13.02
CA LYS A 403 4.97 10.15 14.43
C LYS A 403 6.02 11.23 14.61
N SER A 404 5.71 12.25 15.40
CA SER A 404 6.63 13.36 15.70
C SER A 404 7.24 13.98 14.43
N VAL A 405 6.40 14.46 13.52
CA VAL A 405 6.85 15.09 12.27
C VAL A 405 6.74 16.61 12.34
N GLN A 406 7.66 17.29 11.67
CA GLN A 406 7.65 18.75 11.54
C GLN A 406 7.53 19.11 10.06
N VAL A 407 6.65 20.04 9.75
CA VAL A 407 6.44 20.51 8.37
C VAL A 407 6.52 22.03 8.35
N GLN A 408 7.31 22.59 7.45
CA GLN A 408 7.48 24.03 7.30
C GLN A 408 7.19 24.47 5.86
N THR A 409 6.32 25.46 5.72
CA THR A 409 6.07 26.16 4.45
C THR A 409 6.87 27.45 4.43
N ARG A 410 7.67 27.69 3.38
CA ARG A 410 8.38 28.96 3.20
C ARG A 410 7.51 30.03 2.54
N GLU A 411 6.62 29.64 1.63
CA GLU A 411 5.77 30.56 0.89
C GLU A 411 4.28 30.28 1.11
N THR A 412 3.63 29.44 0.31
CA THR A 412 2.17 29.23 0.38
C THR A 412 1.75 27.78 0.29
N VAL A 413 0.69 27.42 1.00
CA VAL A 413 0.01 26.13 0.92
C VAL A 413 -1.50 26.32 1.15
N PRO A 414 -2.37 25.87 0.24
CA PRO A 414 -3.81 26.03 0.42
C PRO A 414 -4.41 25.12 1.51
N SER A 415 -3.90 23.89 1.64
CA SER A 415 -4.45 22.92 2.58
C SER A 415 -3.40 21.98 3.16
N ILE A 416 -3.57 21.64 4.43
CA ILE A 416 -2.78 20.62 5.14
C ILE A 416 -3.76 19.60 5.73
N LEU A 417 -3.57 18.32 5.40
CA LEU A 417 -4.36 17.22 5.92
C LEU A 417 -3.49 16.35 6.83
N ILE A 418 -3.98 16.08 8.03
CA ILE A 418 -3.29 15.27 9.03
C ILE A 418 -4.20 14.11 9.42
N ASP A 419 -3.88 12.89 8.98
CA ASP A 419 -4.64 11.67 9.26
C ASP A 419 -3.80 10.65 10.02
N ARG A 420 -4.34 10.07 11.10
CA ARG A 420 -3.70 8.97 11.88
C ARG A 420 -2.27 9.28 12.32
N THR A 421 -2.00 10.51 12.71
CA THR A 421 -0.64 10.96 13.03
C THR A 421 -0.53 11.30 14.51
N ASP A 422 0.49 10.73 15.17
CA ASP A 422 0.77 10.97 16.58
C ASP A 422 1.91 12.01 16.70
N GLY A 423 1.55 13.28 16.85
CA GLY A 423 2.51 14.39 16.94
C GLY A 423 2.87 14.99 15.58
N ALA A 424 2.37 16.19 15.32
CA ALA A 424 2.70 16.98 14.13
C ALA A 424 2.87 18.46 14.49
N HIS A 425 3.97 19.07 14.08
CA HIS A 425 4.21 20.50 14.25
C HIS A 425 4.30 21.18 12.90
N ILE A 426 3.37 22.10 12.64
CA ILE A 426 3.26 22.82 11.37
C ILE A 426 3.78 24.25 11.56
N PHE A 427 4.78 24.64 10.78
CA PHE A 427 5.31 25.99 10.72
C PHE A 427 4.83 26.66 9.43
N LEU A 428 3.98 27.67 9.59
CA LEU A 428 3.46 28.46 8.48
C LEU A 428 4.27 29.75 8.33
N SER A 429 4.53 30.13 7.09
CA SER A 429 5.01 31.46 6.72
C SER A 429 3.90 32.51 6.86
N GLU A 430 4.28 33.79 6.84
CA GLU A 430 3.33 34.91 6.85
C GLU A 430 2.29 34.82 5.70
N PRO A 431 2.66 34.50 4.44
CA PRO A 431 1.68 34.37 3.36
C PRO A 431 0.76 33.14 3.48
N ALA A 432 1.20 32.06 4.12
CA ALA A 432 0.40 30.85 4.29
C ALA A 432 -0.60 30.96 5.45
N ARG A 433 -0.24 31.71 6.49
CA ARG A 433 -0.98 31.86 7.76
C ARG A 433 -2.49 32.10 7.57
N ASP A 434 -2.85 33.08 6.73
CA ASP A 434 -4.24 33.54 6.62
C ASP A 434 -5.05 32.80 5.53
N ALA A 435 -4.39 31.93 4.75
CA ALA A 435 -5.00 31.25 3.59
C ALA A 435 -5.14 29.72 3.76
N VAL A 436 -4.35 29.11 4.64
CA VAL A 436 -4.30 27.64 4.78
C VAL A 436 -5.53 27.08 5.49
N GLN A 437 -6.02 25.95 4.99
CA GLN A 437 -7.03 25.12 5.67
C GLN A 437 -6.40 23.85 6.23
N ILE A 438 -6.44 23.69 7.55
CA ILE A 438 -5.88 22.52 8.24
C ILE A 438 -7.02 21.59 8.64
N THR A 439 -6.97 20.34 8.18
CA THR A 439 -7.94 19.29 8.54
C THR A 439 -7.24 18.18 9.29
N THR A 440 -7.76 17.81 10.47
CA THR A 440 -7.23 16.73 11.30
C THR A 440 -8.23 15.57 11.41
N ALA A 441 -7.72 14.34 11.37
CA ALA A 441 -8.50 13.13 11.55
C ALA A 441 -7.66 12.10 12.32
N LYS A 442 -8.15 11.64 13.47
CA LYS A 442 -7.41 10.68 14.31
C LYS A 442 -5.95 11.11 14.55
N ALA A 443 -5.74 12.40 14.81
CA ALA A 443 -4.43 12.97 15.11
C ALA A 443 -4.37 13.34 16.59
N SER A 444 -3.20 13.18 17.22
CA SER A 444 -2.92 13.65 18.57
C SER A 444 -1.77 14.65 18.52
N GLU A 445 -1.74 15.60 19.46
CA GLU A 445 -0.61 16.54 19.64
C GLU A 445 -0.25 17.31 18.35
N VAL A 446 -1.23 17.99 17.75
CA VAL A 446 -1.01 18.83 16.57
C VAL A 446 -0.81 20.29 17.00
N ASN A 447 0.36 20.85 16.71
CA ASN A 447 0.66 22.26 16.98
C ASN A 447 0.90 23.02 15.68
N VAL A 448 0.42 24.25 15.61
CA VAL A 448 0.59 25.15 14.47
C VAL A 448 1.28 26.40 14.95
N SER A 449 2.41 26.71 14.34
CA SER A 449 3.21 27.89 14.62
C SER A 449 3.24 28.80 13.41
N PHE A 450 3.07 30.10 13.63
CA PHE A 450 3.20 31.12 12.59
C PHE A 450 3.82 32.40 13.16
N PRO A 451 4.49 33.22 12.33
CA PRO A 451 5.09 34.47 12.80
C PRO A 451 4.01 35.45 13.27
N TYR A 452 4.33 36.20 14.34
CA TYR A 452 3.57 37.36 14.76
C TYR A 452 4.46 38.62 14.70
N THR A 453 3.84 39.76 14.42
CA THR A 453 4.55 41.03 14.34
C THR A 453 5.07 41.44 15.72
N THR A 454 6.38 41.65 15.81
CA THR A 454 7.03 42.30 16.97
C THR A 454 7.75 43.55 16.52
N ASP A 455 7.96 44.48 17.44
CA ASP A 455 8.73 45.71 17.27
C ASP A 455 10.25 45.48 17.17
N ARG A 456 10.71 44.22 17.17
CA ARG A 456 12.12 43.83 17.00
C ARG A 456 12.31 42.99 15.73
N PRO A 457 13.04 43.50 14.73
CA PRO A 457 13.22 42.82 13.43
C PRO A 457 14.21 41.64 13.44
N GLU A 458 14.82 41.31 14.58
CA GLU A 458 15.86 40.26 14.70
C GLU A 458 15.37 38.96 15.33
N ASP A 459 14.14 38.92 15.85
CA ASP A 459 13.53 37.72 16.41
C ASP A 459 12.40 37.23 15.48
N ASP A 460 12.60 36.10 14.79
CA ASP A 460 11.52 35.32 14.18
C ASP A 460 10.65 34.72 15.30
N ASN A 461 9.82 35.55 15.92
CA ASN A 461 8.96 35.10 17.00
C ASN A 461 7.74 34.39 16.41
N PHE A 462 7.75 33.05 16.50
CA PHE A 462 6.60 32.21 16.21
C PHE A 462 5.70 32.13 17.44
N VAL A 463 4.39 32.32 17.24
CA VAL A 463 3.39 31.95 18.24
C VAL A 463 2.96 30.51 17.96
N GLU A 464 2.90 29.68 18.99
CA GLU A 464 2.48 28.28 18.90
C GLU A 464 1.04 28.13 19.40
N HIS A 465 0.21 27.49 18.58
CA HIS A 465 -1.19 27.23 18.88
C HIS A 465 -1.48 25.72 18.75
N PRO A 466 -1.93 25.06 19.82
CA PRO A 466 -2.38 23.67 19.72
C PRO A 466 -3.72 23.59 18.98
N VAL A 467 -3.88 22.59 18.12
CA VAL A 467 -5.17 22.24 17.52
C VAL A 467 -5.97 21.43 18.54
N PRO A 468 -7.22 21.80 18.83
CA PRO A 468 -8.01 21.07 19.81
C PRO A 468 -8.30 19.63 19.40
N GLU A 469 -8.04 18.68 20.30
CA GLU A 469 -8.26 17.25 20.07
C GLU A 469 -9.48 16.68 20.82
N GLN A 470 -9.92 17.36 21.89
CA GLN A 470 -11.06 16.93 22.68
C GLN A 470 -12.34 17.62 22.22
N LEU A 471 -13.27 16.83 21.69
CA LEU A 471 -14.59 17.29 21.27
C LEU A 471 -15.64 16.75 22.24
N GLN A 472 -16.46 17.64 22.79
CA GLN A 472 -17.63 17.27 23.58
C GLN A 472 -18.85 17.24 22.67
N THR A 473 -19.50 16.10 22.59
CA THR A 473 -20.78 15.96 21.87
C THR A 473 -21.91 15.74 22.86
N ILE A 474 -22.92 16.60 22.80
CA ILE A 474 -24.15 16.49 23.59
C ILE A 474 -25.35 16.29 22.67
N VAL A 475 -26.34 15.53 23.14
CA VAL A 475 -27.65 15.43 22.47
C VAL A 475 -28.54 16.54 22.99
N LYS A 476 -28.90 17.50 22.14
CA LYS A 476 -29.81 18.60 22.48
C LYS A 476 -30.95 18.65 21.47
N ASP A 477 -32.19 18.60 21.94
CA ASP A 477 -33.40 18.63 21.11
C ASP A 477 -33.40 17.55 20.00
N GLY A 478 -32.87 16.36 20.32
CA GLY A 478 -32.75 15.24 19.37
C GLY A 478 -31.65 15.40 18.31
N LYS A 479 -30.79 16.43 18.42
CA LYS A 479 -29.65 16.67 17.52
C LYS A 479 -28.33 16.54 18.26
N LEU A 480 -27.30 16.07 17.57
CA LEU A 480 -25.92 16.11 18.07
C LEU A 480 -25.38 17.54 17.93
N VAL A 481 -24.88 18.08 19.02
CA VAL A 481 -24.16 19.36 19.07
C VAL A 481 -22.76 19.06 19.58
N THR A 482 -21.75 19.35 18.76
CA THR A 482 -20.34 19.12 19.09
C THR A 482 -19.65 20.45 19.31
N THR A 483 -18.94 20.58 20.43
CA THR A 483 -18.12 21.74 20.78
C THR A 483 -16.71 21.29 21.10
N VAL A 484 -15.73 22.17 20.89
CA VAL A 484 -14.37 21.95 21.37
C VAL A 484 -14.38 22.08 22.89
N LEU A 485 -13.77 21.11 23.58
CA LEU A 485 -13.59 21.18 25.03
C LEU A 485 -12.27 21.91 25.32
N GLU A 486 -12.34 23.21 25.55
CA GLU A 486 -11.20 24.02 25.99
C GLU A 486 -10.97 23.82 27.50
N HIS A 487 -9.83 23.24 27.88
CA HIS A 487 -9.28 23.47 29.20
C HIS A 487 -8.42 24.73 29.09
N ALA A 488 -8.97 25.88 29.47
CA ALA A 488 -8.17 27.09 29.62
C ALA A 488 -7.06 26.80 30.65
N GLY A 489 -5.82 26.68 30.17
CA GLY A 489 -4.60 26.63 30.97
C GLY A 489 -3.88 27.96 30.86
#